data_AF-A0A2E9N850-F1
#
_entry.id   AF-A0A2E9N850-F1
#
_cell.length_a   1.000
_cell.length_b   1.000
_cell.length_c   1.000
_cell.angle_alpha   90.00
_cell.angle_beta   90.00
_cell.angle_gamma   90.00
#
_symmetry.space_group_name_H-M   'P 1'
#
loop_
_entity.id
_entity.type
_entity.pdbx_description
1 polymer ?
#
loop_
_entity_poly.entity_id
_entity_poly.type
_entity_poly.pdbx_seq_one_letter_code
_entity_poly.pdbx_strand_id
1 'polypeptide(L)'
;MTQRLTRRMTLRLPDDTAAAWRRQAAAADQSLSDWVRLRVDGSDAVQTRRRRHRRRLRTLTADPELLRQLAAIGNNVNQLARRINGLGLNAADVVNLLAELITIQRELHRLAELPRYDPDDQGEEIACTSGF
;
A
#
# COMPACT_ATOMS: atom_id res chain seq x y z
N MET A 1 3.60 1.40 34.55
CA MET A 1 4.69 1.24 33.55
C MET A 1 4.09 0.60 32.31
N THR A 2 4.09 1.26 31.15
CA THR A 2 3.51 0.69 29.92
C THR A 2 4.51 -0.26 29.27
N GLN A 3 4.35 -1.56 29.45
CA GLN A 3 5.25 -2.57 28.92
C GLN A 3 5.13 -2.67 27.39
N ARG A 4 6.26 -2.85 26.68
CA ARG A 4 6.31 -2.87 25.21
C ARG A 4 6.03 -4.28 24.67
N LEU A 5 5.07 -4.42 23.76
CA LEU A 5 4.78 -5.68 23.06
C LEU A 5 5.86 -5.97 22.01
N THR A 6 6.62 -7.06 22.17
CA THR A 6 7.78 -7.39 21.30
C THR A 6 7.63 -8.69 20.51
N ARG A 7 6.71 -9.58 20.88
CA ARG A 7 6.49 -10.87 20.20
C ARG A 7 5.07 -11.00 19.65
N ARG A 8 4.94 -11.62 18.48
CA ARG A 8 3.65 -11.92 17.82
C ARG A 8 3.26 -13.37 18.08
N MET A 9 2.06 -13.58 18.61
CA MET A 9 1.46 -14.90 18.78
C MET A 9 0.40 -15.12 17.69
N THR A 10 0.42 -16.30 17.06
CA THR A 10 -0.58 -16.72 16.07
C THR A 10 -1.35 -17.91 16.63
N LEU A 11 -2.67 -17.84 16.63
CA LEU A 11 -3.55 -18.90 17.11
C LEU A 11 -4.41 -19.41 15.95
N ARG A 12 -4.55 -20.73 15.83
CA ARG A 12 -5.51 -21.36 14.92
C ARG A 12 -6.80 -21.63 15.68
N LEU A 13 -7.91 -21.11 15.19
CA LEU A 13 -9.23 -21.22 15.82
C LEU A 13 -10.25 -21.64 14.76
N PRO A 14 -11.33 -22.36 15.14
CA PRO A 14 -12.50 -22.53 14.29
C PRO A 14 -13.11 -21.17 13.91
N ASP A 15 -13.67 -21.07 12.70
CA ASP A 15 -14.20 -19.81 12.17
C ASP A 15 -15.31 -19.22 13.06
N ASP A 16 -16.17 -20.07 13.62
CA ASP A 16 -17.24 -19.65 14.52
C ASP A 16 -16.71 -18.99 15.79
N THR A 17 -15.65 -19.55 16.36
CA THR A 17 -14.99 -19.01 17.55
C THR A 17 -14.31 -17.68 17.22
N ALA A 18 -13.61 -17.60 16.09
CA ALA A 18 -12.99 -16.37 15.63
C ALA A 18 -14.03 -15.26 15.37
N ALA A 19 -15.18 -15.60 14.80
CA ALA A 19 -16.29 -14.67 14.59
C ALA A 19 -16.90 -14.20 15.92
N ALA A 20 -17.13 -15.11 16.87
CA ALA A 20 -17.64 -14.76 18.19
C ALA A 20 -16.71 -13.80 18.93
N TRP A 21 -15.40 -14.04 18.92
CA TRP A 21 -14.42 -13.16 19.58
C TRP A 21 -14.38 -11.78 18.92
N ARG A 22 -14.45 -11.70 17.59
CA ARG A 22 -14.53 -10.40 16.89
C ARG A 22 -15.78 -9.62 17.27
N ARG A 23 -16.93 -10.28 17.42
CA ARG A 23 -18.17 -9.62 17.87
C ARG A 23 -18.04 -9.09 19.30
N GLN A 24 -17.49 -9.89 20.22
CA GLN A 24 -17.30 -9.49 21.61
C GLN A 24 -16.29 -8.33 21.75
N ALA A 25 -15.19 -8.36 21.00
CA ALA A 25 -14.24 -7.25 20.96
C ALA A 25 -14.86 -5.95 20.41
N ALA A 26 -15.68 -6.05 19.37
CA ALA A 26 -16.38 -4.90 18.79
C ALA A 26 -17.42 -4.30 19.75
N ALA A 27 -18.18 -5.15 20.47
CA ALA A 27 -19.13 -4.69 21.48
C ALA A 27 -18.45 -3.93 22.63
N ALA A 28 -17.19 -4.26 22.92
CA ALA A 28 -16.38 -3.61 23.96
C ALA A 28 -15.54 -2.42 23.44
N ASP A 29 -15.76 -1.99 22.19
CA ASP A 29 -14.97 -0.95 21.47
C ASP A 29 -13.44 -1.14 21.56
N GLN A 30 -13.01 -2.40 21.54
CA GLN A 30 -11.60 -2.79 21.65
C GLN A 30 -11.09 -3.43 20.36
N SER A 31 -9.78 -3.40 20.15
CA SER A 31 -9.17 -4.26 19.14
C SER A 31 -9.28 -5.72 19.60
N LEU A 32 -9.36 -6.68 18.67
CA LEU A 32 -9.38 -8.10 19.01
C LEU A 32 -8.19 -8.49 19.89
N SER A 33 -7.00 -7.92 19.63
CA SER A 33 -5.80 -8.20 20.42
C SER A 33 -5.88 -7.63 21.84
N ASP A 34 -6.44 -6.44 22.02
CA ASP A 34 -6.61 -5.87 23.36
C ASP A 34 -7.69 -6.62 24.14
N TRP A 35 -8.79 -6.98 23.49
CA TRP A 35 -9.85 -7.76 24.10
C TRP A 35 -9.37 -9.16 24.55
N VAL A 36 -8.59 -9.85 23.70
CA VAL A 36 -8.00 -11.14 24.08
C VAL A 36 -7.01 -10.97 25.23
N ARG A 37 -6.13 -9.96 25.19
CA ARG A 37 -5.18 -9.69 26.30
C ARG A 37 -5.90 -9.36 27.60
N LEU A 38 -6.94 -8.54 27.57
CA LEU A 38 -7.75 -8.25 28.75
C LEU A 38 -8.38 -9.51 29.35
N ARG A 39 -8.76 -10.47 28.49
CA ARG A 39 -9.34 -11.75 28.92
C ARG A 39 -8.29 -12.69 29.53
N VAL A 40 -7.05 -12.65 29.06
CA VAL A 40 -5.95 -13.54 29.47
C VAL A 40 -5.16 -12.97 30.65
N ASP A 41 -4.80 -11.69 30.58
CA ASP A 41 -3.92 -11.00 31.53
C ASP A 41 -4.69 -10.16 32.57
N GLY A 42 -6.02 -10.02 32.42
CA GLY A 42 -6.86 -9.31 33.38
C GLY A 42 -6.46 -7.84 33.57
N SER A 43 -6.30 -7.40 34.84
CA SER A 43 -5.92 -6.03 35.19
C SER A 43 -4.50 -5.64 34.77
N ASP A 44 -3.64 -6.62 34.49
CA ASP A 44 -2.26 -6.41 34.08
C ASP A 44 -2.11 -6.27 32.55
N ALA A 45 -3.24 -6.30 31.82
CA ALA A 45 -3.25 -6.22 30.37
C ALA A 45 -2.71 -4.88 29.85
N VAL A 46 -1.66 -4.96 29.04
CA VAL A 46 -1.13 -3.82 28.28
C VAL A 46 -2.10 -3.47 27.15
N GLN A 47 -2.81 -2.35 27.29
CA GLN A 47 -3.72 -1.86 26.26
C GLN A 47 -2.94 -1.16 25.14
N THR A 48 -3.11 -1.63 23.91
CA THR A 48 -2.73 -0.82 22.74
C THR A 48 -3.74 0.31 22.59
N ARG A 49 -3.28 1.52 22.30
CA ARG A 49 -4.15 2.72 22.19
C ARG A 49 -5.34 2.41 21.29
N ARG A 50 -6.54 2.88 21.73
CA ARG A 50 -7.85 2.72 21.09
C ARG A 50 -7.74 2.70 19.57
N ARG A 51 -8.54 1.82 18.95
CA ARG A 51 -8.71 1.70 17.51
C ARG A 51 -8.73 3.11 16.91
N ARG A 52 -7.64 3.52 16.24
CA ARG A 52 -7.68 4.72 15.42
C ARG A 52 -8.76 4.43 14.40
N HIS A 53 -9.92 5.05 14.58
CA HIS A 53 -10.98 5.04 13.60
C HIS A 53 -10.27 5.28 12.28
N ARG A 54 -10.30 4.27 11.38
CA ARG A 54 -9.69 4.38 10.06
C ARG A 54 -10.31 5.65 9.53
N ARG A 55 -9.55 6.74 9.47
CA ARG A 55 -10.00 7.98 8.84
C ARG A 55 -10.24 7.51 7.43
N ARG A 56 -11.49 7.16 7.12
CA ARG A 56 -11.95 7.13 5.76
C ARG A 56 -11.62 8.55 5.35
N LEU A 57 -10.58 8.70 4.52
CA LEU A 57 -10.39 9.97 3.85
C LEU A 57 -11.78 10.28 3.32
N ARG A 58 -12.33 11.45 3.69
CA ARG A 58 -13.51 11.97 3.03
C ARG A 58 -13.29 11.66 1.57
N THR A 59 -14.13 10.82 0.99
CA THR A 59 -14.04 10.44 -0.41
C THR A 59 -13.83 11.75 -1.13
N LEU A 60 -12.60 11.99 -1.61
CA LEU A 60 -12.36 13.12 -2.48
C LEU A 60 -13.36 12.90 -3.58
N THR A 61 -14.24 13.88 -3.80
CA THR A 61 -15.13 13.90 -4.97
C THR A 61 -14.23 14.09 -6.18
N ALA A 62 -13.52 13.02 -6.52
CA ALA A 62 -12.55 12.92 -7.57
C ALA A 62 -13.01 11.77 -8.44
N ASP A 63 -12.75 11.91 -9.73
CA ASP A 63 -13.09 10.90 -10.71
C ASP A 63 -12.56 9.52 -10.25
N PRO A 64 -13.42 8.50 -10.11
CA PRO A 64 -13.01 7.16 -9.71
C PRO A 64 -11.94 6.57 -10.62
N GLU A 65 -11.91 6.91 -11.91
CA GLU A 65 -10.87 6.42 -12.83
C GLU A 65 -9.51 7.05 -12.52
N LEU A 66 -9.47 8.35 -12.22
CA LEU A 66 -8.25 9.02 -11.77
C LEU A 66 -7.72 8.44 -10.46
N LEU A 67 -8.61 8.12 -9.51
CA LEU A 67 -8.21 7.48 -8.27
C LEU A 67 -7.66 6.06 -8.50
N ARG A 68 -8.22 5.31 -9.45
CA ARG A 68 -7.74 3.98 -9.84
C ARG A 68 -6.35 4.05 -10.44
N GLN A 69 -6.11 5.01 -11.32
CA GLN A 69 -4.81 5.23 -11.94
C GLN A 69 -3.76 5.66 -10.91
N LEU A 70 -4.11 6.59 -10.01
CA LEU A 70 -3.23 7.00 -8.94
C LEU A 70 -2.88 5.84 -7.99
N ALA A 71 -3.87 4.98 -7.68
CA ALA A 71 -3.65 3.78 -6.89
C ALA A 71 -2.72 2.78 -7.62
N ALA A 72 -2.85 2.62 -8.94
CA ALA A 72 -1.96 1.78 -9.74
C ALA A 72 -0.51 2.31 -9.71
N ILE A 73 -0.32 3.62 -9.87
CA ILE A 73 0.99 4.28 -9.76
C ILE A 73 1.60 4.05 -8.36
N GLY A 74 0.82 4.30 -7.31
CA GLY A 74 1.26 4.09 -5.93
C GLY A 74 1.64 2.63 -5.64
N ASN A 75 0.90 1.67 -6.19
CA ASN A 75 1.23 0.25 -6.09
C ASN A 75 2.56 -0.08 -6.76
N ASN A 76 2.85 0.48 -7.94
CA ASN A 76 4.12 0.26 -8.65
C ASN A 76 5.30 0.79 -7.85
N VAL A 77 5.19 2.02 -7.31
CA VAL A 77 6.23 2.61 -6.45
C VAL A 77 6.48 1.76 -5.21
N ASN A 78 5.41 1.26 -4.57
CA ASN A 78 5.54 0.42 -3.39
C ASN A 78 6.14 -0.97 -3.71
N GLN A 79 5.94 -1.49 -4.94
CA GLN A 79 6.61 -2.71 -5.39
C GLN A 79 8.11 -2.48 -5.60
N LEU A 80 8.48 -1.36 -6.23
CA LEU A 80 9.88 -0.96 -6.39
C LEU A 80 10.58 -0.80 -5.04
N ALA A 81 9.97 -0.05 -4.11
CA ALA A 81 10.51 0.15 -2.77
C ALA A 81 10.73 -1.18 -2.04
N ARG A 82 9.77 -2.11 -2.11
CA ARG A 82 9.93 -3.45 -1.49
C ARG A 82 11.04 -4.26 -2.13
N ARG A 83 11.17 -4.24 -3.46
CA ARG A 83 12.27 -4.93 -4.15
C ARG A 83 13.62 -4.33 -3.77
N ILE A 84 13.75 -3.00 -3.80
CA ILE A 84 14.97 -2.28 -3.42
C ILE A 84 15.37 -2.60 -1.98
N ASN A 85 14.43 -2.52 -1.04
CA ASN A 85 14.67 -2.84 0.37
C ASN A 85 15.02 -4.31 0.61
N GLY A 86 14.59 -5.22 -0.27
CA GLY A 86 14.89 -6.65 -0.19
C GLY A 86 16.26 -7.04 -0.74
N LEU A 87 16.93 -6.17 -1.50
CA LEU A 87 18.19 -6.49 -2.18
C LEU A 87 19.43 -6.30 -1.30
N GLY A 88 19.32 -5.73 -0.10
CA GLY A 88 20.46 -5.52 0.79
C GLY A 88 21.55 -4.61 0.18
N LEU A 89 21.14 -3.65 -0.64
CA LEU A 89 22.01 -2.75 -1.38
C LEU A 89 22.95 -1.97 -0.43
N ASN A 90 24.21 -1.87 -0.81
CA ASN A 90 25.16 -1.00 -0.13
C ASN A 90 24.97 0.47 -0.59
N ALA A 91 25.65 1.42 0.07
CA ALA A 91 25.50 2.84 -0.24
C ALA A 91 25.86 3.20 -1.69
N ALA A 92 26.84 2.52 -2.30
CA ALA A 92 27.23 2.75 -3.69
C ALA A 92 26.16 2.23 -4.67
N ASP A 93 25.56 1.08 -4.37
CA ASP A 93 24.47 0.51 -5.19
C ASP A 93 23.24 1.43 -5.21
N VAL A 94 22.92 2.06 -4.06
CA VAL A 94 21.82 3.03 -3.94
C VAL A 94 22.09 4.28 -4.78
N VAL A 95 23.31 4.79 -4.76
CA VAL A 95 23.71 5.96 -5.56
C VAL A 95 23.62 5.66 -7.06
N ASN A 96 24.11 4.50 -7.50
CA ASN A 96 24.02 4.07 -8.90
C ASN A 96 22.57 3.90 -9.34
N LEU A 97 21.73 3.26 -8.52
CA LEU A 97 20.30 3.10 -8.80
C LEU A 97 19.57 4.44 -8.90
N LEU A 98 19.88 5.39 -8.01
CA LEU A 98 19.31 6.75 -8.08
C LEU A 98 19.74 7.49 -9.36
N ALA A 99 21.00 7.36 -9.77
CA ALA A 99 21.50 7.97 -11.00
C ALA A 99 20.79 7.43 -12.26
N GLU A 100 20.55 6.12 -12.31
CA GLU A 100 19.78 5.48 -13.38
C GLU A 100 18.32 5.95 -13.38
N LEU A 101 17.67 5.98 -12.22
CA LEU A 101 16.28 6.45 -12.09
C LEU A 101 16.12 7.92 -12.50
N ILE A 102 17.07 8.79 -12.13
CA ILE A 102 17.10 10.20 -12.56
C ILE A 102 17.24 10.30 -14.08
N THR A 103 18.07 9.45 -14.68
CA THR A 103 18.26 9.42 -16.14
C THR A 103 16.98 8.98 -16.85
N ILE A 104 16.33 7.92 -16.37
CA ILE A 104 15.02 7.47 -16.87
C ILE A 104 13.98 8.59 -16.71
N GLN A 105 13.93 9.24 -15.55
CA GLN A 105 12.99 10.34 -15.29
C GLN A 105 13.18 11.49 -16.28
N ARG A 106 14.43 11.88 -16.56
CA ARG A 106 14.76 12.95 -17.51
C ARG A 106 14.30 12.60 -18.92
N GLU A 107 14.55 11.37 -19.39
CA GLU A 107 14.08 10.98 -20.72
C GLU A 107 12.56 10.83 -20.80
N LEU A 108 11.91 10.33 -19.76
CA LEU A 108 10.45 10.33 -19.68
C LEU A 108 9.87 11.75 -19.71
N HIS A 109 10.54 12.72 -19.08
CA HIS A 109 10.12 14.12 -19.13
C HIS A 109 10.25 14.68 -20.55
N ARG A 110 11.38 14.41 -21.21
CA ARG A 110 11.61 14.80 -22.59
C ARG A 110 10.55 14.21 -23.54
N LEU A 111 10.19 12.95 -23.33
CA LEU A 111 9.11 12.30 -24.10
C LEU A 111 7.73 12.89 -23.81
N ALA A 112 7.48 13.34 -22.57
CA ALA A 112 6.25 14.00 -22.19
C ALA A 112 6.11 15.42 -22.74
N GLU A 113 7.24 16.09 -23.00
CA GLU A 113 7.31 17.40 -23.67
C GLU A 113 7.15 17.32 -25.18
N LEU A 114 7.24 16.11 -25.77
CA LEU A 114 6.94 15.94 -27.19
C LEU A 114 5.48 16.31 -27.46
N PRO A 115 5.18 16.92 -28.62
CA PRO A 115 3.81 17.18 -29.04
C PRO A 115 2.99 15.91 -28.90
N ARG A 116 1.98 15.96 -28.04
CA ARG A 116 1.16 14.81 -27.72
C ARG A 116 0.08 14.68 -28.78
N TYR A 117 0.41 13.98 -29.85
CA TYR A 117 -0.40 13.87 -31.08
C TYR A 117 -0.63 15.21 -31.77
N ASP A 118 -0.73 15.18 -33.10
CA ASP A 118 -1.33 16.32 -33.82
C ASP A 118 -2.81 16.37 -33.39
N PRO A 119 -3.38 17.53 -33.00
CA PRO A 119 -4.82 17.63 -32.76
C PRO A 119 -5.66 17.20 -33.98
N ASP A 120 -5.09 17.21 -35.19
CA ASP A 120 -5.72 16.72 -36.42
C ASP A 120 -5.47 15.22 -36.68
N ASP A 121 -4.61 14.56 -35.89
CA ASP A 121 -4.39 13.11 -35.97
C ASP A 121 -5.57 12.37 -35.33
N GLN A 122 -6.46 11.89 -36.20
CA GLN A 122 -7.69 11.17 -35.84
C GLN A 122 -7.43 9.76 -35.31
N GLY A 123 -6.16 9.34 -35.13
CA GLY A 123 -5.82 8.00 -34.69
C GLY A 123 -6.25 6.94 -35.70
N GLU A 124 -6.01 7.21 -36.99
CA GLU A 124 -6.26 6.22 -38.04
C GLU A 124 -5.34 5.01 -37.80
N GLU A 125 -5.96 3.85 -37.57
CA GLU A 125 -5.26 2.59 -37.36
C GLU A 125 -4.54 2.23 -38.66
N ILE A 126 -3.22 2.44 -38.70
CA ILE A 126 -2.41 2.03 -39.85
C ILE A 126 -2.41 0.51 -39.88
N ALA A 127 -3.29 -0.06 -40.71
CA ALA A 127 -3.25 -1.47 -41.02
C ALA A 127 -1.86 -1.76 -41.59
N CYS A 128 -1.04 -2.47 -40.82
CA CYS A 128 0.21 -3.03 -41.29
C CYS A 128 -0.10 -3.98 -42.45
N THR A 129 -0.15 -3.46 -43.68
CA THR A 129 -0.18 -4.28 -44.89
C THR A 129 1.09 -5.09 -44.89
N SER A 130 0.91 -6.39 -44.66
CA SER A 130 1.97 -7.39 -44.72
C SER A 130 2.55 -7.38 -46.14
N GLY A 131 3.80 -6.97 -46.27
CA GLY A 131 4.58 -7.04 -47.49
C GLY A 131 6.00 -7.47 -47.15
N PHE A 132 6.20 -8.79 -47.13
CA PHE A 132 7.51 -9.39 -47.41
C PHE A 132 7.77 -9.34 -48.91
#